data_AF-A0A067NJT5-F1
#
_entry.id   AF-A0A067NJT5-F1
#
_cell.length_a   1.000
_cell.length_b   1.000
_cell.length_c   1.000
_cell.angle_alpha   90.00
_cell.angle_beta   90.00
_cell.angle_gamma   90.00
#
_symmetry.space_group_name_H-M   'P 1'
#
loop_
_entity.id
_entity.type
_entity.pdbx_description
1 polymer ?
#
loop_
_entity_poly.entity_id
_entity_poly.type
_entity_poly.pdbx_seq_one_letter_code
_entity_poly.pdbx_strand_id
1 'polypeptide(L)'
;MHRPSHTTAFHDQLAKGVEGGVIMGKLGNATAKAALGRATWKLIHTMTLRYPESPTADERDALNSYFHLLSRLYPCGECATEFQQLLKKFPPQTSSRRAASLWCLRLCFVHNQVNERLKKPIFDCAHLDDEYDCGCGDEPKAKQDAATPVEHDPTKDEITHAPLIKGGR
;
A
#
# COMPACT_ATOMS: atom_id res chain seq x y z
N MET A 1 -21.78 -9.91 -42.82
CA MET A 1 -21.76 -9.09 -41.60
C MET A 1 -21.43 -10.01 -40.43
N HIS A 2 -20.19 -9.97 -39.93
CA HIS A 2 -19.79 -10.76 -38.75
C HIS A 2 -20.24 -9.99 -37.50
N ARG A 3 -21.10 -10.60 -36.68
CA ARG A 3 -21.52 -10.06 -35.38
C ARG A 3 -20.31 -10.18 -34.42
N PRO A 4 -19.82 -9.10 -33.79
CA PRO A 4 -18.70 -9.21 -32.87
C PRO A 4 -19.07 -10.13 -31.70
N SER A 5 -18.11 -10.94 -31.25
CA SER A 5 -18.29 -11.86 -30.13
C SER A 5 -18.71 -11.09 -28.87
N HIS A 6 -19.60 -11.65 -28.06
CA HIS A 6 -20.03 -11.06 -26.79
C HIS A 6 -18.83 -10.75 -25.87
N THR A 7 -17.76 -11.55 -25.96
CA THR A 7 -16.51 -11.34 -25.20
C THR A 7 -15.77 -10.08 -25.65
N THR A 8 -15.62 -9.84 -26.96
CA THR A 8 -14.95 -8.63 -27.48
C THR A 8 -15.70 -7.35 -27.10
N ALA A 9 -17.03 -7.37 -27.09
CA ALA A 9 -17.82 -6.21 -26.69
C ALA A 9 -17.67 -5.88 -25.19
N PHE A 10 -17.53 -6.91 -24.33
CA PHE A 10 -17.32 -6.72 -22.89
C PHE A 10 -15.93 -6.17 -22.58
N HIS A 11 -14.90 -6.66 -23.25
CA HIS A 11 -13.53 -6.14 -23.13
C HIS A 11 -13.45 -4.66 -23.57
N ASP A 12 -14.12 -4.30 -24.68
CA ASP A 12 -14.20 -2.91 -25.14
C ASP A 12 -14.92 -1.98 -24.15
N GLN A 13 -15.96 -2.48 -23.45
CA GLN A 13 -16.64 -1.71 -22.40
C GLN A 13 -15.74 -1.49 -21.18
N LEU A 14 -14.97 -2.50 -20.77
CA LEU A 14 -14.02 -2.38 -19.67
C LEU A 14 -12.90 -1.39 -20.00
N ALA A 15 -12.35 -1.44 -21.22
CA ALA A 15 -11.35 -0.48 -21.69
C ALA A 15 -11.87 0.97 -21.70
N LYS A 16 -13.12 1.20 -22.14
CA LYS A 16 -13.76 2.53 -22.04
C LYS A 16 -13.95 3.01 -20.60
N GLY A 17 -14.13 2.08 -19.66
CA GLY A 17 -14.29 2.37 -18.24
C GLY A 17 -13.04 2.96 -17.58
N VAL A 18 -11.84 2.59 -18.03
CA VAL A 18 -10.57 3.06 -17.46
C VAL A 18 -10.08 4.40 -18.03
N GLU A 19 -10.42 4.74 -19.29
CA GLU A 19 -9.85 5.89 -20.02
C GLU A 19 -10.66 7.20 -19.93
N GLY A 20 -10.95 7.72 -18.74
CA GLY A 20 -11.75 8.95 -18.67
C GLY A 20 -11.49 9.82 -17.45
N GLY A 21 -12.21 10.93 -17.41
CA GLY A 21 -12.02 11.96 -16.40
C GLY A 21 -12.52 11.57 -15.01
N VAL A 22 -12.23 12.45 -14.07
CA VAL A 22 -12.73 12.40 -12.69
C VAL A 22 -14.25 12.51 -12.68
N ILE A 23 -14.89 11.62 -11.92
CA ILE A 23 -16.36 11.58 -11.79
C ILE A 23 -16.83 12.36 -10.55
N MET A 24 -16.01 12.35 -9.50
CA MET A 24 -16.38 12.87 -8.18
C MET A 24 -16.16 14.39 -8.07
N GLY A 25 -17.03 15.05 -7.29
CA GLY A 25 -16.92 16.48 -7.00
C GLY A 25 -15.87 16.83 -5.93
N LYS A 26 -15.84 18.11 -5.53
CA LYS A 26 -14.92 18.58 -4.48
C LYS A 26 -15.31 18.02 -3.11
N LEU A 27 -14.33 17.49 -2.37
CA LEU A 27 -14.51 17.06 -0.97
C LEU A 27 -14.07 18.17 -0.01
N GLY A 28 -15.04 18.92 0.52
CA GLY A 28 -14.77 20.11 1.36
C GLY A 28 -14.37 19.83 2.81
N ASN A 29 -14.74 18.68 3.38
CA ASN A 29 -14.42 18.36 4.78
C ASN A 29 -12.97 17.87 4.91
N ALA A 30 -12.10 18.69 5.50
CA ALA A 30 -10.66 18.41 5.63
C ALA A 30 -10.35 17.16 6.49
N THR A 31 -11.09 16.95 7.58
CA THR A 31 -10.90 15.78 8.46
C THR A 31 -11.27 14.50 7.74
N ALA A 32 -12.42 14.49 7.06
CA ALA A 32 -12.87 13.35 6.27
C ALA A 32 -11.92 13.08 5.09
N LYS A 33 -11.45 14.12 4.40
CA LYS A 33 -10.45 14.04 3.33
C LYS A 33 -9.15 13.38 3.81
N ALA A 34 -8.63 13.78 4.97
CA ALA A 34 -7.42 13.21 5.53
C ALA A 34 -7.59 11.76 5.98
N ALA A 35 -8.71 11.42 6.61
CA ALA A 35 -9.03 10.05 7.01
C ALA A 35 -9.18 9.12 5.80
N LEU A 36 -9.90 9.58 4.77
CA LEU A 36 -10.04 8.86 3.50
C LEU A 36 -8.68 8.64 2.83
N GLY A 37 -7.84 9.67 2.77
CA GLY A 37 -6.48 9.58 2.23
C GLY A 37 -5.67 8.48 2.91
N ARG A 38 -5.60 8.48 4.25
CA ARG A 38 -4.88 7.45 5.01
C ARG A 38 -5.41 6.04 4.76
N ALA A 39 -6.73 5.87 4.73
CA ALA A 39 -7.36 4.57 4.48
C ALA A 39 -7.05 4.06 3.07
N THR A 40 -7.09 4.94 2.06
CA THR A 40 -6.75 4.58 0.68
C THR A 40 -5.28 4.25 0.53
N TRP A 41 -4.38 5.00 1.15
CA TRP A 41 -2.96 4.68 1.15
C TRP A 41 -2.67 3.32 1.77
N LYS A 42 -3.28 3.02 2.92
CA LYS A 42 -3.16 1.69 3.54
C LYS A 42 -3.62 0.58 2.59
N LEU A 43 -4.77 0.76 1.93
CA LEU A 43 -5.28 -0.21 0.95
C LEU A 43 -4.29 -0.43 -0.20
N ILE A 44 -3.81 0.65 -0.83
CA ILE A 44 -2.89 0.56 -1.98
C ILE A 44 -1.59 -0.11 -1.57
N HIS A 45 -0.97 0.33 -0.48
CA HIS A 45 0.29 -0.23 -0.02
C HIS A 45 0.16 -1.72 0.29
N THR A 46 -0.83 -2.11 1.10
CA THR A 46 -1.07 -3.53 1.42
C THR A 46 -1.37 -4.35 0.15
N MET A 47 -2.16 -3.85 -0.79
CA MET A 47 -2.44 -4.54 -2.06
C MET A 47 -1.16 -4.76 -2.88
N THR A 48 -0.32 -3.74 -3.04
CA THR A 48 0.93 -3.86 -3.81
C THR A 48 1.96 -4.77 -3.16
N LEU A 49 2.06 -4.76 -1.83
CA LEU A 49 2.96 -5.66 -1.08
C LEU A 49 2.55 -7.14 -1.18
N ARG A 50 1.24 -7.40 -1.36
CA ARG A 50 0.67 -8.74 -1.54
C ARG A 50 0.64 -9.20 -3.00
N TYR A 51 1.03 -8.35 -3.95
CA TYR A 51 1.01 -8.67 -5.37
C TYR A 51 1.99 -9.82 -5.71
N PRO A 52 1.75 -10.67 -6.73
CA PRO A 52 2.65 -11.78 -7.05
C PRO A 52 4.01 -11.32 -7.60
N GLU A 53 5.09 -12.05 -7.31
CA GLU A 53 6.42 -11.76 -7.91
C GLU A 53 6.43 -11.96 -9.43
N SER A 54 5.71 -12.97 -9.91
CA SER A 54 5.60 -13.30 -11.34
C SER A 54 4.12 -13.28 -11.76
N PRO A 55 3.53 -12.09 -11.94
CA PRO A 55 2.12 -11.95 -12.29
C PRO A 55 1.87 -12.37 -13.75
N THR A 56 0.71 -12.97 -13.97
CA THR A 56 0.16 -13.26 -15.30
C THR A 56 -0.24 -11.99 -16.03
N ALA A 57 -0.50 -12.10 -17.34
CA ALA A 57 -0.96 -10.95 -18.14
C ALA A 57 -2.27 -10.36 -17.61
N ASP A 58 -3.21 -11.20 -17.18
CA ASP A 58 -4.48 -10.79 -16.59
C ASP A 58 -4.28 -10.02 -15.28
N GLU A 59 -3.46 -10.55 -14.36
CA GLU A 59 -3.17 -9.89 -13.08
C GLU A 59 -2.49 -8.53 -13.27
N ARG A 60 -1.66 -8.40 -14.31
CA ARG A 60 -1.03 -7.13 -14.69
C ARG A 60 -2.04 -6.11 -15.17
N ASP A 61 -2.95 -6.53 -16.04
CA ASP A 61 -3.97 -5.67 -16.61
C ASP A 61 -5.01 -5.28 -15.56
N ALA A 62 -5.33 -6.19 -14.63
CA ALA A 62 -6.19 -5.94 -13.48
C ALA A 62 -5.59 -4.86 -12.56
N LEU A 63 -4.32 -4.98 -12.18
CA LEU A 63 -3.65 -3.98 -11.33
C LEU A 63 -3.56 -2.61 -12.02
N ASN A 64 -3.24 -2.59 -13.32
CA ASN A 64 -3.20 -1.36 -14.08
C ASN A 64 -4.59 -0.70 -14.17
N SER A 65 -5.62 -1.49 -14.44
CA SER A 65 -7.01 -1.03 -14.51
C SER A 65 -7.49 -0.50 -13.17
N TYR A 66 -7.13 -1.15 -12.07
CA TYR A 66 -7.48 -0.70 -10.72
C TYR A 66 -7.00 0.73 -10.45
N PHE A 67 -5.74 1.07 -10.75
CA PHE A 67 -5.22 2.42 -10.53
C PHE A 67 -5.91 3.47 -11.39
N HIS A 68 -6.22 3.14 -12.65
CA HIS A 68 -6.97 4.02 -13.53
C HIS A 68 -8.40 4.24 -13.03
N LEU A 69 -9.11 3.18 -12.62
CA LEU A 69 -10.45 3.28 -12.04
C LEU A 69 -10.45 4.05 -10.72
N LEU A 70 -9.48 3.80 -9.85
CA LEU A 70 -9.30 4.54 -8.61
C LEU A 70 -9.16 6.04 -8.89
N SER A 71 -8.38 6.42 -9.90
CA SER A 71 -8.20 7.83 -10.29
C SER A 71 -9.48 8.51 -10.76
N ARG A 72 -10.47 7.75 -11.23
CA ARG A 72 -11.76 8.29 -11.70
C ARG A 72 -12.80 8.37 -10.59
N LEU A 73 -12.82 7.33 -9.75
CA LEU A 73 -13.84 7.12 -8.72
C LEU A 73 -13.44 7.64 -7.34
N TYR A 74 -12.22 8.17 -7.18
CA TYR A 74 -11.75 8.66 -5.89
C TYR A 74 -12.65 9.79 -5.37
N PRO A 75 -13.24 9.68 -4.15
CA PRO A 75 -14.28 10.60 -3.65
C PRO A 75 -13.87 12.08 -3.50
N CYS A 76 -12.57 12.38 -3.57
CA CYS A 76 -12.06 13.75 -3.61
C CYS A 76 -11.69 14.11 -5.06
N GLY A 77 -12.54 14.87 -5.76
CA GLY A 77 -12.34 15.19 -7.18
C GLY A 77 -11.06 15.98 -7.51
N GLU A 78 -10.68 16.93 -6.64
CA GLU A 78 -9.41 17.66 -6.77
C GLU A 78 -8.21 16.72 -6.58
N CYS A 79 -8.27 15.81 -5.59
CA CYS A 79 -7.24 14.80 -5.37
C CYS A 79 -7.15 13.82 -6.55
N ALA A 80 -8.30 13.40 -7.07
CA ALA A 80 -8.43 12.50 -8.21
C ALA A 80 -7.80 13.11 -9.47
N THR A 81 -8.02 14.41 -9.70
CA THR A 81 -7.45 15.14 -10.83
C THR A 81 -5.93 15.19 -10.74
N GLU A 82 -5.40 15.50 -9.55
CA GLU A 82 -3.96 15.47 -9.32
C GLU A 82 -3.39 14.06 -9.50
N PHE A 83 -4.07 13.03 -8.99
CA PHE A 83 -3.65 11.65 -9.12
C PHE A 83 -3.61 11.19 -10.59
N GLN A 84 -4.57 11.60 -11.42
CA GLN A 84 -4.54 11.34 -12.86
C GLN A 84 -3.33 11.98 -13.55
N GLN A 85 -2.95 13.20 -13.17
CA GLN A 85 -1.75 13.84 -13.72
C GLN A 85 -0.47 13.10 -13.31
N LEU A 86 -0.44 12.58 -12.09
CA LEU A 86 0.68 11.78 -11.57
C LEU A 86 0.78 10.44 -12.30
N LEU A 87 -0.35 9.75 -12.53
CA LEU A 87 -0.38 8.51 -13.30
C LEU A 87 0.14 8.69 -14.74
N LYS A 88 -0.15 9.83 -15.38
CA LYS A 88 0.40 10.14 -16.71
C LYS A 88 1.93 10.29 -16.71
N LYS A 89 2.50 10.84 -15.64
CA LYS A 89 3.97 11.01 -15.49
C LYS A 89 4.65 9.72 -15.06
N PHE A 90 3.98 8.92 -14.24
CA PHE A 90 4.52 7.71 -13.63
C PHE A 90 3.54 6.54 -13.76
N PRO A 91 3.45 5.92 -14.94
CA PRO A 91 2.47 4.84 -15.18
C PRO A 91 2.73 3.62 -14.26
N PRO A 92 1.67 2.92 -13.81
CA PRO A 92 1.77 1.72 -12.99
C PRO A 92 2.74 0.68 -13.55
N GLN A 93 3.71 0.26 -12.73
CA GLN A 93 4.57 -0.87 -13.07
C GLN A 93 3.99 -2.13 -12.47
N THR A 94 3.56 -3.06 -13.32
CA THR A 94 2.88 -4.28 -12.90
C THR A 94 3.70 -5.54 -13.17
N SER A 95 4.95 -5.43 -13.63
CA SER A 95 5.74 -6.57 -14.10
C SER A 95 6.14 -7.59 -13.02
N SER A 96 6.13 -7.20 -11.75
CA SER A 96 6.43 -8.07 -10.60
C SER A 96 5.99 -7.42 -9.31
N ARG A 97 5.88 -8.18 -8.21
CA ARG A 97 5.72 -7.61 -6.85
C ARG A 97 6.81 -6.60 -6.57
N ARG A 98 8.08 -6.93 -6.82
CA ARG A 98 9.16 -5.95 -6.63
C ARG A 98 8.95 -4.69 -7.47
N ALA A 99 8.52 -4.80 -8.73
CA ALA A 99 8.25 -3.63 -9.56
C ALA A 99 7.02 -2.84 -9.11
N ALA A 100 5.95 -3.52 -8.67
CA ALA A 100 4.73 -2.92 -8.15
C ALA A 100 4.97 -2.25 -6.79
N SER A 101 5.70 -2.90 -5.88
CA SER A 101 6.14 -2.36 -4.59
C SER A 101 7.17 -1.25 -4.77
N LEU A 102 8.12 -1.34 -5.72
CA LEU A 102 9.05 -0.23 -6.03
C LEU A 102 8.35 0.92 -6.75
N TRP A 103 7.34 0.65 -7.57
CA TRP A 103 6.46 1.68 -8.09
C TRP A 103 5.58 2.26 -6.97
N CYS A 104 5.24 1.48 -5.95
CA CYS A 104 4.64 1.97 -4.71
C CYS A 104 5.65 2.78 -3.86
N LEU A 105 6.96 2.48 -3.91
CA LEU A 105 8.02 3.38 -3.43
C LEU A 105 8.05 4.68 -4.25
N ARG A 106 7.79 4.63 -5.57
CA ARG A 106 7.53 5.85 -6.35
C ARG A 106 6.21 6.52 -5.97
N LEU A 107 5.20 5.80 -5.48
CA LEU A 107 4.04 6.40 -4.83
C LEU A 107 4.43 7.08 -3.51
N CYS A 108 5.42 6.62 -2.75
CA CYS A 108 5.99 7.40 -1.64
C CYS A 108 6.65 8.69 -2.15
N PHE A 109 7.36 8.67 -3.29
CA PHE A 109 7.83 9.92 -3.91
C PHE A 109 6.68 10.86 -4.32
N VAL A 110 5.59 10.32 -4.85
CA VAL A 110 4.38 11.08 -5.17
C VAL A 110 3.68 11.60 -3.91
N HIS A 111 3.60 10.78 -2.85
CA HIS A 111 3.08 11.15 -1.55
C HIS A 111 3.95 12.23 -0.91
N ASN A 112 5.26 12.18 -1.13
CA ASN A 112 6.21 13.21 -0.75
C ASN A 112 6.03 14.49 -1.54
N GLN A 113 5.69 14.45 -2.83
CA GLN A 113 5.29 15.66 -3.57
C GLN A 113 3.99 16.26 -3.01
N VAL A 114 3.02 15.44 -2.61
CA VAL A 114 1.80 15.91 -1.93
C VAL A 114 2.15 16.47 -0.55
N ASN A 115 3.03 15.81 0.20
CA ASN A 115 3.49 16.26 1.51
C ASN A 115 4.25 17.59 1.42
N GLU A 116 5.13 17.75 0.44
CA GLU A 116 5.85 19.00 0.16
C GLU A 116 4.88 20.15 -0.11
N ARG A 117 3.86 19.92 -0.97
CA ARG A 117 2.79 20.90 -1.21
C ARG A 117 2.00 21.24 0.06
N LEU A 118 1.75 20.25 0.90
CA LEU A 118 1.03 20.40 2.17
C LEU A 118 1.93 20.81 3.35
N LYS A 119 3.22 21.08 3.10
CA LYS A 119 4.26 21.37 4.12
C LYS A 119 4.33 20.32 5.24
N LYS A 120 4.15 19.06 4.89
CA LYS A 120 4.31 17.89 5.76
C LYS A 120 5.72 17.32 5.62
N PRO A 121 6.25 16.64 6.66
CA PRO A 121 7.55 15.99 6.58
C PRO A 121 7.59 14.97 5.43
N ILE A 122 8.75 14.90 4.78
CA ILE A 122 9.06 13.93 3.72
C ILE A 122 9.25 12.57 4.38
N PHE A 123 8.57 11.56 3.86
CA PHE A 123 8.67 10.17 4.31
C PHE A 123 9.86 9.48 3.64
N ASP A 124 10.64 8.71 4.40
CA ASP A 124 11.73 7.92 3.84
C ASP A 124 11.17 6.66 3.16
N CYS A 125 11.19 6.66 1.83
CA CYS A 125 10.66 5.57 1.03
C CYS A 125 11.42 4.24 1.20
N ALA A 126 12.64 4.26 1.79
CA ALA A 126 13.42 3.04 2.00
C ALA A 126 12.85 2.13 3.11
N HIS A 127 12.07 2.68 4.04
CA HIS A 127 11.50 1.97 5.20
C HIS A 127 9.98 1.78 5.10
N LEU A 128 9.46 1.71 3.87
CA LEU A 128 8.02 1.53 3.61
C LEU A 128 7.47 0.22 4.19
N ASP A 129 8.32 -0.82 4.24
CA ASP A 129 7.99 -2.15 4.77
C ASP A 129 7.82 -2.14 6.31
N ASP A 130 8.42 -1.16 7.01
CA ASP A 130 8.33 -1.01 8.46
C ASP A 130 7.03 -0.32 8.90
N GLU A 131 6.51 0.59 8.05
CA GLU A 131 5.28 1.36 8.32
C GLU A 131 4.03 0.60 7.86
N TYR A 132 4.11 -0.11 6.73
CA TYR A 132 2.98 -0.83 6.17
C TYR A 132 3.23 -2.33 6.24
N ASP A 133 2.75 -2.93 7.33
CA ASP A 133 2.60 -4.39 7.41
C ASP A 133 1.78 -4.88 6.21
N CYS A 134 2.39 -5.77 5.43
CA CYS A 134 1.75 -6.41 4.28
C CYS A 134 0.65 -7.38 4.71
N GLY A 135 0.52 -7.70 6.01
CA GLY A 135 -0.41 -8.70 6.54
C GLY A 135 -0.08 -10.10 6.03
N CYS A 136 1.11 -10.27 5.45
CA CYS A 136 1.68 -11.57 5.13
C CYS A 136 2.15 -12.12 6.47
N GLY A 137 1.23 -12.71 7.23
CA GLY A 137 1.53 -13.21 8.57
C GLY A 137 2.82 -14.05 8.54
N ASP A 138 3.80 -13.60 9.30
CA ASP A 138 4.84 -14.42 9.88
C ASP A 138 4.64 -14.29 11.39
N GLU A 139 4.87 -15.37 12.15
CA GLU A 139 4.83 -15.33 13.62
C GLU A 139 5.52 -14.06 14.16
N PRO A 140 5.00 -13.47 15.26
CA PRO A 140 5.35 -12.12 15.67
C PRO A 140 6.85 -11.91 15.67
N LYS A 141 7.33 -11.02 14.78
CA LYS A 141 8.72 -10.57 14.78
C LYS A 141 8.95 -9.87 16.11
N ALA A 142 9.57 -10.60 17.03
CA ALA A 142 10.08 -10.06 18.27
C ALA A 142 10.93 -8.84 17.91
N LYS A 143 10.61 -7.70 18.53
CA LYS A 143 11.42 -6.50 18.46
C LYS A 143 12.86 -6.90 18.73
N GLN A 144 13.75 -6.66 17.78
CA GLN A 144 15.17 -6.64 18.08
C GLN A 144 15.43 -5.35 18.84
N ASP A 145 15.06 -5.35 20.12
CA ASP A 145 15.67 -4.45 21.07
C ASP A 145 17.17 -4.78 21.10
N ALA A 146 17.97 -3.74 20.91
CA ALA A 146 19.41 -3.80 20.88
C ALA A 146 19.95 -4.73 21.97
N ALA A 147 20.85 -5.63 21.59
CA ALA A 147 21.49 -6.58 22.48
C ALA A 147 22.16 -5.86 23.66
N THR A 148 21.48 -5.85 24.81
CA THR A 148 22.13 -5.77 26.12
C THR A 148 22.43 -7.19 26.55
N PRO A 149 23.70 -7.57 26.82
CA PRO A 149 24.01 -8.89 27.36
C PRO A 149 23.31 -9.05 28.72
N VAL A 150 22.36 -9.98 28.81
CA VAL A 150 21.71 -10.31 30.07
C VAL A 150 22.66 -11.21 30.85
N GLU A 151 23.22 -10.70 31.95
CA GLU A 151 23.93 -11.53 32.93
C GLU A 151 23.00 -12.62 33.45
N HIS A 152 23.47 -13.86 33.42
CA HIS A 152 22.75 -15.02 33.94
C HIS A 152 22.77 -14.98 35.48
N ASP A 153 21.64 -14.61 36.09
CA ASP A 153 21.42 -14.66 37.53
C ASP A 153 20.86 -16.05 37.91
N PRO A 154 21.64 -16.92 38.58
CA PRO A 154 21.25 -18.30 38.88
C PRO A 154 20.17 -18.41 39.97
N THR A 155 19.59 -17.29 40.43
CA THR A 155 18.57 -17.27 41.49
C THR A 155 17.11 -17.16 40.98
N LYS A 156 16.91 -17.08 39.66
CA LYS A 156 15.59 -16.95 39.03
C LYS A 156 15.31 -18.07 38.03
N ASP A 157 14.06 -18.47 37.93
CA ASP A 157 13.58 -19.47 36.97
C ASP A 157 13.74 -18.96 35.53
N GLU A 158 14.26 -19.80 34.63
CA GLU A 158 14.64 -19.39 33.27
C GLU A 158 13.44 -19.21 32.33
N ILE A 159 12.27 -19.78 32.64
CA ILE A 159 11.07 -19.71 31.80
C ILE A 159 10.17 -18.56 32.26
N THR A 160 10.10 -18.31 33.56
CA THR A 160 9.14 -17.36 34.15
C THR A 160 9.80 -16.13 34.77
N HIS A 161 11.13 -16.11 34.90
CA HIS A 161 11.93 -15.08 35.59
C HIS A 161 11.49 -14.78 37.04
N ALA A 162 10.68 -15.66 37.63
CA ALA A 162 10.29 -15.57 39.02
C ALA A 162 11.44 -16.06 39.94
N PRO A 163 11.63 -15.46 41.13
CA PRO A 163 12.61 -15.94 42.09
C PRO A 163 12.24 -17.34 42.58
N LEU A 164 13.21 -18.27 42.55
CA LEU A 164 13.00 -19.63 43.06
C LEU A 164 12.77 -19.57 44.58
N ILE A 165 11.59 -20.01 45.02
CA ILE A 165 11.27 -20.12 46.45
C ILE A 165 12.18 -21.19 47.05
N LYS A 166 13.16 -20.77 47.87
CA LYS A 166 13.98 -21.70 48.66
C LYS A 166 13.11 -22.36 49.72
N GLY A 167 12.73 -23.61 49.46
CA GLY A 167 12.15 -24.49 50.48
C GLY A 167 13.15 -24.66 51.63
N GLY A 168 12.80 -24.12 52.80
CA GLY A 168 13.52 -24.36 54.05
C GLY A 168 13.26 -25.77 54.58
N ARG A 169 14.23 -26.28 55.34
CA ARG A 169 14.25 -27.58 56.03
C ARG A 169 12.97 -27.94 56.77
#